data_AF-A0A0U5JB26-F1
#
_entry.id   AF-A0A0U5JB26-F1
#
_cell.length_a   1.000
_cell.length_b   1.000
_cell.length_c   1.000
_cell.angle_alpha   90.00
_cell.angle_beta   90.00
_cell.angle_gamma   90.00
#
_symmetry.space_group_name_H-M   'P 1'
#
loop_
_entity.id
_entity.type
_entity.pdbx_description
1 polymer ?
#
loop_
_entity_poly.entity_id
_entity_poly.type
_entity_poly.pdbx_seq_one_letter_code
_entity_poly.pdbx_strand_id
1 'polypeptide(L)'
;MLLECPACSSTSIKKNGHIHNGKQNHQCLACGRQFVLDPQQKIINEEKRSLIRQALLERVSLEGVCRIFNVSMPWLLQFINEIIKELPGDLNATVTCADELEVAFVELDEQWSYVKKKDNQQWLWLVFHSKTRQVLAMHVGKRTRQAAECLLEKLPEDLKKKPSFIQISSLFTMKPFHGFNIDRLEKNQVKQATLKDLIIPSDKDALDW
;
A
#
# COMPACT_ATOMS: atom_id res chain seq x y z
N MET A 1 -39.60 22.73 27.99
CA MET A 1 -38.19 23.17 27.84
C MET A 1 -38.12 24.00 26.57
N LEU A 2 -37.73 25.27 26.66
CA LEU A 2 -37.60 26.15 25.49
C LEU A 2 -36.32 25.76 24.74
N LEU A 3 -36.42 25.57 23.43
CA LEU A 3 -35.27 25.30 22.59
C LEU A 3 -34.54 26.63 22.36
N GLU A 4 -33.24 26.67 22.63
CA GLU A 4 -32.42 27.87 22.46
C GLU A 4 -31.31 27.65 21.43
N CYS A 5 -30.99 28.69 20.68
CA CYS A 5 -29.92 28.64 19.71
C CYS A 5 -28.55 28.60 20.41
N PRO A 6 -27.68 27.61 20.16
CA PRO A 6 -26.38 27.50 20.82
C PRO A 6 -25.37 28.59 20.42
N ALA A 7 -25.68 29.46 19.45
CA ALA A 7 -24.82 30.59 19.08
C ALA A 7 -25.24 31.93 19.70
N CYS A 8 -26.55 32.17 19.85
CA CYS A 8 -27.08 33.50 20.19
C CYS A 8 -28.17 33.46 21.26
N SER A 9 -28.46 32.29 21.82
CA SER A 9 -29.48 32.03 22.85
C SER A 9 -30.90 32.45 22.47
N SER A 10 -31.16 32.82 21.22
CA SER A 10 -32.51 33.11 20.73
C SER A 10 -33.39 31.87 20.77
N THR A 11 -34.63 32.02 21.22
CA THR A 11 -35.68 30.99 21.24
C THR A 11 -36.45 30.88 19.93
N SER A 12 -36.19 31.78 18.97
CA SER A 12 -36.86 31.80 17.66
C SER A 12 -36.25 30.74 16.73
N ILE A 13 -36.79 29.52 16.78
CA ILE A 13 -36.21 28.33 16.13
C ILE A 13 -37.29 27.57 15.36
N LYS A 14 -36.97 27.19 14.11
CA LYS A 14 -37.81 26.32 13.27
C LYS A 14 -37.17 24.96 13.05
N LYS A 15 -37.99 23.95 12.74
CA LYS A 15 -37.53 22.66 12.20
C LYS A 15 -37.02 22.87 10.77
N ASN A 16 -35.88 22.27 10.43
CA ASN A 16 -35.19 22.46 9.15
C ASN A 16 -34.75 21.13 8.52
N GLY A 17 -35.74 20.25 8.26
CA GLY A 17 -35.48 18.92 7.73
C GLY A 17 -34.77 17.99 8.73
N HIS A 18 -34.20 16.90 8.23
CA HIS A 18 -33.47 15.92 9.02
C HIS A 18 -32.05 15.77 8.46
N ILE A 19 -31.08 15.50 9.33
CA ILE A 19 -29.74 15.12 8.89
C ILE A 19 -29.71 13.66 8.44
N HIS A 20 -28.63 13.23 7.78
CA HIS A 20 -28.48 11.88 7.19
C HIS A 20 -28.72 10.71 8.17
N ASN A 21 -28.52 10.92 9.47
CA ASN A 21 -28.78 9.92 10.51
C ASN A 21 -30.23 9.94 11.04
N GLY A 22 -31.12 10.69 10.37
CA GLY A 22 -32.53 10.81 10.71
C GLY A 22 -32.85 11.78 11.86
N LYS A 23 -31.85 12.38 12.51
CA LYS A 23 -32.10 13.34 13.59
C LYS A 23 -32.69 14.64 13.04
N GLN A 24 -33.62 15.23 13.80
CA GLN A 24 -34.23 16.52 13.48
C GLN A 24 -33.16 17.62 13.46
N ASN A 25 -33.04 18.31 12.33
CA ASN A 25 -32.25 19.53 12.22
C ASN A 25 -33.14 20.73 12.56
N HIS A 26 -32.56 21.73 13.19
CA HIS A 26 -33.19 22.98 13.60
C HIS A 26 -32.44 24.15 13.01
N GLN A 27 -33.13 25.26 12.73
CA GLN A 27 -32.52 26.50 12.28
C GLN A 27 -33.01 27.66 13.13
N CYS A 28 -32.06 28.45 13.66
CA CYS A 28 -32.35 29.69 14.34
C CYS A 28 -32.75 30.77 13.32
N LEU A 29 -33.86 31.47 13.59
CA LEU A 29 -34.34 32.55 12.75
C LEU A 29 -33.60 33.88 12.99
N ALA A 30 -32.99 34.07 14.17
CA ALA A 30 -32.26 35.29 14.50
C ALA A 30 -30.86 35.34 13.87
N CYS A 31 -30.11 34.24 13.91
CA CYS A 31 -28.73 34.21 13.38
C CYS A 31 -28.53 33.23 12.21
N GLY A 32 -29.56 32.51 11.79
CA GLY A 32 -29.49 31.55 10.68
C GLY A 32 -28.78 30.22 10.99
N ARG A 33 -28.18 30.06 12.19
CA ARG A 33 -27.44 28.85 12.57
C ARG A 33 -28.32 27.60 12.51
N GLN A 34 -27.79 26.55 11.88
CA GLN A 34 -28.39 25.22 11.89
C GLN A 34 -27.73 24.34 12.97
N PHE A 35 -28.52 23.51 13.65
CA PHE A 35 -28.02 22.61 14.70
C PHE A 35 -28.99 21.46 14.96
N VAL A 36 -28.49 20.39 15.57
CA VAL A 36 -29.25 19.21 15.97
C VAL A 36 -29.25 19.13 17.49
N LEU A 37 -30.37 18.71 18.07
CA LEU A 37 -30.47 18.43 19.50
C LEU A 37 -29.63 17.19 19.85
N ASP A 38 -28.83 17.29 20.91
CA ASP A 38 -27.94 16.23 21.40
C ASP A 38 -27.01 15.65 20.30
N PRO A 39 -26.02 16.44 19.85
CA PRO A 39 -25.03 15.97 18.89
C PRO A 39 -24.24 14.81 19.51
N GLN A 40 -24.47 13.60 18.99
CA GLN A 40 -23.69 12.43 19.38
C GLN A 40 -22.47 12.37 18.45
N GLN A 41 -21.31 12.82 18.95
CA GLN A 41 -20.05 12.59 18.27
C GLN A 41 -19.65 11.12 18.46
N LYS A 42 -19.57 10.38 17.37
CA LYS A 42 -19.06 9.01 17.40
C LYS A 42 -17.54 9.06 17.47
N ILE A 43 -17.00 8.97 18.68
CA ILE A 43 -15.56 8.84 18.91
C ILE A 43 -15.21 7.35 18.82
N ILE A 44 -14.22 7.02 18.01
CA ILE A 44 -13.70 5.66 17.88
C ILE A 44 -12.42 5.63 18.71
N ASN A 45 -12.46 4.92 19.83
CA ASN A 45 -11.34 4.80 20.76
C ASN A 45 -10.20 3.94 20.17
N GLU A 46 -9.03 3.97 20.82
CA GLU A 46 -7.84 3.29 20.31
C GLU A 46 -7.98 1.76 20.31
N GLU A 47 -8.67 1.19 21.31
CA GLU A 47 -9.00 -0.23 21.34
C GLU A 47 -9.75 -0.67 20.08
N LYS A 48 -10.77 0.09 19.68
CA LYS A 48 -11.52 -0.19 18.47
C LYS A 48 -10.70 0.05 17.20
N ARG A 49 -9.82 1.07 17.17
CA ARG A 49 -8.88 1.29 16.06
C ARG A 49 -7.96 0.08 15.88
N SER A 50 -7.47 -0.51 16.97
CA SER A 50 -6.64 -1.72 16.96
C SER A 50 -7.38 -2.94 16.37
N LEU A 51 -8.61 -3.18 16.80
CA LEU A 51 -9.42 -4.28 16.24
C LEU A 51 -9.74 -4.08 14.75
N ILE A 52 -10.01 -2.84 14.33
CA ILE A 52 -10.21 -2.52 12.91
C ILE A 52 -8.91 -2.78 12.12
N ARG A 53 -7.74 -2.43 12.67
CA ARG A 53 -6.44 -2.71 12.04
C ARG A 53 -6.24 -4.21 11.83
N GLN A 54 -6.56 -5.04 12.83
CA GLN A 54 -6.49 -6.50 12.71
C GLN A 54 -7.44 -7.03 11.64
N ALA A 55 -8.69 -6.56 11.61
CA ALA A 55 -9.67 -7.00 10.61
C ALA A 55 -9.24 -6.69 9.16
N LEU A 56 -8.55 -5.56 8.94
CA LEU A 56 -7.97 -5.22 7.64
C LEU A 56 -6.87 -6.21 7.21
N LEU A 57 -6.04 -6.67 8.15
CA LEU A 57 -4.99 -7.67 7.89
C LEU A 57 -5.57 -9.05 7.54
N GLU A 58 -6.69 -9.41 8.16
CA GLU A 58 -7.46 -10.63 7.86
C GLU A 58 -8.25 -10.55 6.54
N ARG A 59 -8.02 -9.50 5.74
CA ARG A 59 -8.64 -9.27 4.42
C ARG A 59 -10.17 -9.21 4.47
N VAL A 60 -10.74 -8.80 5.60
CA VAL A 60 -12.16 -8.51 5.68
C VAL A 60 -12.48 -7.37 4.71
N SER A 61 -13.52 -7.54 3.88
CA SER A 61 -13.95 -6.48 2.96
C SER A 61 -14.20 -5.16 3.70
N LEU A 62 -13.90 -4.02 3.07
CA LEU A 62 -14.09 -2.70 3.69
C LEU A 62 -15.53 -2.48 4.17
N GLU A 63 -16.49 -2.90 3.35
CA GLU A 63 -17.92 -2.91 3.69
C GLU A 63 -18.23 -3.83 4.88
N GLY A 64 -17.56 -4.99 4.95
CA GLY A 64 -17.62 -5.89 6.11
C GLY A 64 -17.10 -5.23 7.38
N VAL A 65 -15.95 -4.55 7.32
CA VAL A 65 -15.39 -3.79 8.45
C VAL A 65 -16.37 -2.69 8.89
N CYS A 66 -16.93 -1.94 7.96
CA CYS A 66 -17.94 -0.92 8.27
C CYS A 66 -19.16 -1.48 8.99
N ARG A 67 -19.67 -2.65 8.57
CA ARG A 67 -20.80 -3.32 9.24
C ARG A 67 -20.42 -3.87 10.62
N ILE A 68 -19.32 -4.60 10.73
CA ILE A 68 -18.87 -5.25 11.98
C ILE A 68 -18.61 -4.20 13.06
N PHE A 69 -17.86 -3.15 12.72
CA PHE A 69 -17.45 -2.15 13.69
C PHE A 69 -18.39 -0.95 13.73
N ASN A 70 -19.45 -0.94 12.91
CA ASN A 70 -20.38 0.18 12.79
C ASN A 70 -19.58 1.49 12.58
N VAL A 71 -18.76 1.58 11.53
CA VAL A 71 -18.01 2.78 11.16
C VAL A 71 -18.39 3.22 9.76
N SER A 72 -18.30 4.50 9.45
CA SER A 72 -18.64 4.98 8.10
C SER A 72 -17.49 4.69 7.12
N MET A 73 -17.82 4.41 5.86
CA MET A 73 -16.82 4.20 4.80
C MET A 73 -15.84 5.38 4.66
N PRO A 74 -16.27 6.65 4.69
CA PRO A 74 -15.33 7.79 4.66
C PRO A 74 -14.34 7.78 5.82
N TRP A 75 -14.80 7.46 7.04
CA TRP A 75 -13.92 7.36 8.21
C TRP A 75 -12.92 6.21 8.04
N LEU A 76 -13.37 5.05 7.58
CA LEU A 76 -12.49 3.89 7.38
C LEU A 76 -11.41 4.17 6.33
N LEU A 77 -11.76 4.81 5.21
CA LEU A 77 -10.78 5.19 4.18
C LEU A 77 -9.78 6.23 4.70
N GLN A 78 -10.22 7.19 5.51
CA GLN A 78 -9.33 8.13 6.18
C GLN A 78 -8.37 7.38 7.12
N PHE A 79 -8.89 6.46 7.94
CA PHE A 79 -8.09 5.66 8.86
C PHE A 79 -7.05 4.79 8.12
N ILE A 80 -7.40 4.18 6.99
CA ILE A 80 -6.45 3.43 6.16
C ILE A 80 -5.32 4.35 5.65
N ASN A 81 -5.64 5.57 5.24
CA ASN A 81 -4.61 6.54 4.83
C ASN A 81 -3.71 6.95 6.00
N GLU A 82 -4.23 7.06 7.22
CA GLU A 82 -3.43 7.30 8.43
C GLU A 82 -2.45 6.14 8.64
N ILE A 83 -2.93 4.90 8.59
CA ILE A 83 -2.09 3.69 8.70
C ILE A 83 -0.97 3.70 7.66
N ILE A 84 -1.29 3.98 6.39
CA ILE A 84 -0.30 3.99 5.31
C ILE A 84 0.77 5.07 5.53
N LYS A 85 0.39 6.24 6.07
CA LYS A 85 1.33 7.33 6.38
C LYS A 85 2.22 7.03 7.58
N GLU A 86 1.74 6.22 8.52
CA GLU A 86 2.52 5.75 9.67
C GLU A 86 3.56 4.69 9.29
N LEU A 87 3.40 4.02 8.14
CA LEU A 87 4.37 3.01 7.70
C LEU A 87 5.72 3.67 7.38
N PRO A 88 6.83 3.10 7.86
CA PRO A 88 8.14 3.62 7.52
C PRO A 88 8.45 3.36 6.04
N GLY A 89 9.27 4.23 5.45
CA GLY A 89 9.57 4.20 4.02
C GLY A 89 10.28 2.92 3.56
N ASP A 90 11.02 2.28 4.47
CA ASP A 90 11.72 1.01 4.28
C ASP A 90 10.83 -0.21 4.60
N LEU A 91 9.55 -0.01 4.95
CA LEU A 91 8.60 -1.06 5.33
C LEU A 91 9.09 -1.93 6.51
N ASN A 92 9.89 -1.35 7.41
CA ASN A 92 10.59 -2.05 8.50
C ASN A 92 11.53 -3.16 8.01
N ALA A 93 12.05 -3.05 6.78
CA ALA A 93 13.04 -3.97 6.26
C ALA A 93 14.32 -3.89 7.11
N THR A 94 14.48 -4.85 8.02
CA THR A 94 15.70 -4.98 8.81
C THR A 94 16.67 -5.86 8.04
N VAL A 95 17.75 -5.26 7.55
CA VAL A 95 18.89 -6.01 7.00
C VAL A 95 19.87 -6.24 8.14
N THR A 96 19.80 -7.42 8.78
CA THR A 96 20.84 -7.82 9.74
C THR A 96 22.09 -8.20 8.98
N CYS A 97 23.13 -7.36 9.04
CA CYS A 97 24.47 -7.78 8.63
C CYS A 97 25.03 -8.69 9.74
N ALA A 98 25.07 -10.00 9.51
CA ALA A 98 26.02 -10.84 10.23
C ALA A 98 27.44 -10.51 9.73
N ASP A 99 28.43 -10.58 10.61
CA ASP A 99 29.84 -10.25 10.34
C ASP A 99 30.50 -11.13 9.25
N GLU A 100 29.80 -12.18 8.80
CA GLU A 100 30.15 -13.01 7.65
C GLU A 100 29.24 -12.66 6.47
N LEU A 101 29.86 -12.42 5.29
CA LEU A 101 29.23 -12.05 4.02
C LEU A 101 27.88 -12.77 3.77
N GLU A 102 26.77 -12.20 4.24
CA GLU A 102 25.45 -12.76 3.99
C GLU A 102 25.00 -12.29 2.61
N VAL A 103 25.02 -13.21 1.65
CA VAL A 103 24.45 -12.99 0.32
C VAL A 103 22.93 -12.92 0.49
N ALA A 104 22.36 -11.72 0.38
CA ALA A 104 20.91 -11.54 0.40
C ALA A 104 20.29 -12.07 -0.89
N PHE A 105 19.42 -13.09 -0.77
CA PHE A 105 18.63 -13.61 -1.87
C PHE A 105 17.29 -12.87 -1.92
N VAL A 106 17.10 -12.03 -2.94
CA VAL A 106 15.87 -11.27 -3.15
C VAL A 106 15.07 -11.84 -4.31
N GLU A 107 13.76 -11.92 -4.13
CA GLU A 107 12.80 -12.33 -5.14
C GLU A 107 11.98 -11.10 -5.57
N LEU A 108 11.68 -11.04 -6.87
CA LEU A 108 10.77 -10.05 -7.43
C LEU A 108 9.48 -10.77 -7.84
N ASP A 109 8.35 -10.17 -7.50
CA ASP A 109 7.04 -10.66 -7.90
C ASP A 109 6.16 -9.50 -8.36
N GLU A 110 5.20 -9.82 -9.22
CA GLU A 110 4.30 -8.88 -9.86
C GLU A 110 2.86 -9.40 -9.78
N GLN A 111 1.95 -8.55 -9.30
CA GLN A 111 0.52 -8.79 -9.42
C GLN A 111 -0.13 -7.59 -10.09
N TRP A 112 -1.16 -7.79 -10.90
CA TRP A 112 -1.87 -6.69 -11.54
C TRP A 112 -3.38 -6.80 -11.39
N SER A 113 -4.05 -5.65 -11.43
CA SER A 113 -5.51 -5.55 -11.42
C SER A 113 -5.97 -4.23 -12.06
N TYR A 114 -7.28 -4.00 -12.08
CA TYR A 114 -7.89 -2.76 -12.56
C TYR A 114 -8.34 -1.87 -11.40
N VAL A 115 -8.09 -0.57 -11.49
CA VAL A 115 -8.57 0.41 -10.51
C VAL A 115 -9.69 1.25 -11.12
N LYS A 116 -10.90 1.11 -10.58
CA LYS A 116 -12.15 1.78 -11.01
C LYS A 116 -12.66 1.39 -12.41
N LYS A 117 -11.79 1.31 -13.43
CA LYS A 117 -12.15 0.95 -14.82
C LYS A 117 -11.05 0.12 -15.50
N LYS A 118 -11.41 -0.66 -16.54
CA LYS A 118 -10.50 -1.58 -17.24
C LYS A 118 -9.30 -0.90 -17.91
N ASP A 119 -9.46 0.34 -18.36
CA ASP A 119 -8.35 1.10 -18.97
C ASP A 119 -7.27 1.49 -17.95
N ASN A 120 -7.58 1.42 -16.65
CA ASN A 120 -6.68 1.79 -15.58
C ASN A 120 -6.10 0.54 -14.92
N GLN A 121 -5.26 -0.17 -15.68
CA GLN A 121 -4.46 -1.27 -15.17
C GLN A 121 -3.36 -0.75 -14.24
N GLN A 122 -3.20 -1.43 -13.10
CA GLN A 122 -2.17 -1.12 -12.12
C GLN A 122 -1.44 -2.41 -11.75
N TRP A 123 -0.13 -2.31 -11.68
CA TRP A 123 0.81 -3.37 -11.33
C TRP A 123 1.38 -3.08 -9.95
N LEU A 124 1.20 -4.03 -9.05
CA LEU A 124 1.86 -4.14 -7.77
C LEU A 124 3.17 -4.90 -8.00
N TRP A 125 4.27 -4.16 -7.92
CA TRP A 125 5.63 -4.69 -7.94
C TRP A 125 6.12 -4.87 -6.51
N LEU A 126 6.67 -6.05 -6.21
CA LEU A 126 7.19 -6.39 -4.89
C LEU A 126 8.63 -6.89 -5.01
N VAL A 127 9.47 -6.44 -4.07
CA VAL A 127 10.76 -7.08 -3.79
C VAL A 127 10.71 -7.57 -2.36
N PHE A 128 11.05 -8.84 -2.14
CA PHE A 128 11.11 -9.40 -0.80
C PHE A 128 12.28 -10.36 -0.65
N HIS A 129 12.75 -10.50 0.59
CA HIS A 129 13.78 -11.47 0.91
C HIS A 129 13.22 -12.88 0.82
N SER A 130 13.86 -13.75 0.03
CA SER A 130 13.38 -15.11 -0.28
C SER A 130 13.08 -15.94 0.98
N LYS A 131 14.02 -15.98 1.94
CA LYS A 131 13.94 -16.82 3.15
C LYS A 131 12.94 -16.30 4.19
N THR A 132 12.96 -15.00 4.46
CA THR A 132 12.10 -14.42 5.51
C THR A 132 10.75 -13.95 4.99
N ARG A 133 10.59 -13.86 3.66
CA ARG A 133 9.44 -13.23 2.99
C ARG A 133 9.21 -11.77 3.39
N GLN A 134 10.21 -11.13 4.03
CA GLN A 134 10.15 -9.73 4.41
C GLN A 134 10.11 -8.88 3.15
N VAL A 135 9.09 -8.02 3.04
CA VAL A 135 9.00 -7.04 1.95
C VAL A 135 10.09 -5.99 2.15
N LEU A 136 10.89 -5.80 1.12
CA LEU A 136 12.02 -4.86 1.09
C LEU A 136 11.67 -3.58 0.33
N ALA A 137 10.84 -3.70 -0.72
CA ALA A 137 10.34 -2.56 -1.47
C ALA A 137 9.02 -2.91 -2.17
N MET A 138 8.20 -1.89 -2.42
CA MET A 138 6.97 -2.00 -3.18
C MET A 138 6.75 -0.79 -4.08
N HIS A 139 6.22 -1.02 -5.27
CA HIS A 139 5.80 0.03 -6.19
C HIS A 139 4.47 -0.33 -6.84
N VAL A 140 3.54 0.63 -6.88
CA VAL A 140 2.28 0.49 -7.62
C VAL A 140 2.33 1.43 -8.80
N GLY A 141 2.21 0.90 -10.02
CA GLY A 141 2.32 1.70 -11.24
C GLY A 141 2.03 0.90 -12.50
N LYS A 142 2.50 1.39 -13.64
CA LYS A 142 2.37 0.67 -14.91
C LYS A 142 3.39 -0.47 -15.00
N ARG A 143 3.18 -1.41 -15.93
CA ARG A 143 4.20 -2.41 -16.28
C ARG A 143 5.26 -1.83 -17.20
N THR A 144 6.09 -0.92 -16.68
CA THR A 144 7.14 -0.26 -17.47
C THR A 144 8.48 -0.33 -16.78
N ARG A 145 9.55 -0.21 -17.56
CA ARG A 145 10.92 -0.08 -17.04
C ARG A 145 11.05 1.06 -16.02
N GLN A 146 10.40 2.20 -16.29
CA GLN A 146 10.41 3.33 -15.36
C GLN A 146 9.80 2.97 -13.99
N ALA A 147 8.72 2.18 -13.96
CA ALA A 147 8.13 1.71 -12.70
C ALA A 147 9.08 0.76 -11.95
N ALA A 148 9.82 -0.09 -12.68
CA ALA A 148 10.85 -0.95 -12.09
C ALA A 148 12.04 -0.14 -11.53
N GLU A 149 12.48 0.91 -12.23
CA GLU A 149 13.52 1.83 -11.73
C GLU A 149 13.04 2.51 -10.43
N CYS A 150 11.79 3.00 -10.39
CA CYS A 150 11.19 3.55 -9.17
C CYS A 150 11.03 2.53 -8.03
N LEU A 151 10.93 1.22 -8.32
CA LEU A 151 10.93 0.17 -7.31
C LEU A 151 12.34 -0.01 -6.71
N LEU A 152 13.37 -0.06 -7.55
CA LEU A 152 14.76 -0.22 -7.13
C LEU A 152 15.24 0.97 -6.28
N GLU A 153 14.81 2.18 -6.61
CA GLU A 153 15.07 3.39 -5.80
C GLU A 153 14.52 3.30 -4.37
N LYS A 154 13.51 2.47 -4.12
CA LYS A 154 12.89 2.30 -2.80
C LYS A 154 13.53 1.21 -1.95
N LEU A 155 14.48 0.43 -2.50
CA LEU A 155 15.19 -0.57 -1.71
C LEU A 155 15.99 0.10 -0.58
N PRO A 156 16.26 -0.61 0.53
CA PRO A 156 17.23 -0.15 1.52
C PRO A 156 18.59 0.16 0.89
N GLU A 157 19.26 1.24 1.34
CA GLU A 157 20.54 1.71 0.77
C GLU A 157 21.62 0.62 0.75
N ASP A 158 21.64 -0.25 1.76
CA ASP A 158 22.59 -1.36 1.82
C ASP A 158 22.43 -2.37 0.68
N LEU A 159 21.23 -2.48 0.12
CA LEU A 159 20.90 -3.36 -1.01
C LEU A 159 21.03 -2.67 -2.37
N LYS A 160 21.20 -1.34 -2.41
CA LYS A 160 21.42 -0.58 -3.66
C LYS A 160 22.86 -0.70 -4.19
N LYS A 161 23.79 -1.21 -3.39
CA LYS A 161 25.21 -1.39 -3.78
C LYS A 161 25.29 -2.39 -4.96
N LYS A 162 25.89 -1.96 -6.08
CA LYS A 162 26.00 -2.62 -7.40
C LYS A 162 25.44 -4.06 -7.44
N PRO A 163 24.11 -4.22 -7.64
CA PRO A 163 23.51 -5.54 -7.80
C PRO A 163 23.99 -6.17 -9.11
N SER A 164 24.60 -7.35 -9.02
CA SER A 164 24.79 -8.24 -10.16
C SER A 164 23.53 -9.08 -10.34
N PHE A 165 22.61 -8.63 -11.18
CA PHE A 165 21.42 -9.39 -11.53
C PHE A 165 21.80 -10.56 -12.46
N ILE A 166 21.40 -11.77 -12.13
CA ILE A 166 21.51 -12.94 -13.02
C ILE A 166 20.09 -13.41 -13.31
N GLN A 167 19.64 -13.27 -14.56
CA GLN A 167 18.37 -13.83 -15.00
C GLN A 167 18.54 -15.36 -15.13
N ILE A 168 17.99 -16.10 -14.19
CA ILE A 168 17.83 -17.54 -14.32
C ILE A 168 16.32 -17.79 -14.31
N SER A 169 15.80 -18.33 -15.40
CA SER A 169 14.46 -18.90 -15.41
C SER A 169 14.35 -19.87 -14.23
N SER A 170 13.63 -19.45 -13.19
CA SER A 170 13.22 -20.16 -11.97
C SER A 170 14.03 -20.06 -10.67
N LEU A 171 15.29 -19.61 -10.57
CA LEU A 171 16.01 -19.57 -9.27
C LEU A 171 17.11 -18.49 -9.26
N PHE A 172 16.97 -17.42 -8.48
CA PHE A 172 18.02 -16.41 -8.35
C PHE A 172 19.12 -16.89 -7.38
N THR A 173 20.38 -16.87 -7.83
CA THR A 173 21.56 -17.11 -6.98
C THR A 173 22.66 -16.13 -7.35
N MET A 174 23.18 -15.41 -6.35
CA MET A 174 24.33 -14.51 -6.49
C MET A 174 25.62 -15.32 -6.28
N LYS A 175 26.61 -15.17 -7.16
CA LYS A 175 27.98 -15.68 -6.96
C LYS A 175 28.98 -14.52 -6.84
N PRO A 176 29.99 -14.63 -5.95
CA PRO A 176 31.05 -13.64 -5.84
C PRO A 176 32.04 -13.74 -7.01
N PHE A 177 32.53 -12.59 -7.48
CA PHE A 177 33.74 -12.52 -8.28
C PHE A 177 34.96 -12.72 -7.39
N HIS A 178 35.74 -13.76 -7.67
CA HIS A 178 37.16 -13.78 -7.34
C HIS A 178 37.91 -14.19 -8.60
N GLY A 179 38.75 -13.28 -9.11
CA GLY A 179 39.77 -13.66 -10.07
C GLY A 179 40.83 -14.47 -9.34
N PHE A 180 40.95 -15.75 -9.66
CA PHE A 180 42.21 -16.49 -9.81
C PHE A 180 41.88 -17.85 -10.47
N ASN A 181 42.66 -18.16 -11.52
CA ASN A 181 42.59 -19.38 -12.34
C ASN A 181 42.66 -20.66 -11.51
N ILE A 182 41.72 -21.59 -11.72
CA ILE A 182 41.97 -23.04 -11.90
C ILE A 182 40.94 -23.57 -12.93
N ASP A 183 41.40 -24.53 -13.72
CA ASP A 183 40.94 -24.99 -15.03
C ASP A 183 39.45 -25.32 -15.28
N ARG A 184 39.14 -25.20 -16.58
CA ARG A 184 37.95 -25.62 -17.34
C ARG A 184 37.12 -26.75 -16.71
N LEU A 185 35.85 -26.45 -16.44
CA LEU A 185 34.74 -27.34 -16.86
C LEU A 185 33.83 -26.58 -17.83
N GLU A 186 33.31 -27.30 -18.81
CA GLU A 186 32.92 -26.81 -20.12
C GLU A 186 31.70 -25.86 -20.15
N LYS A 187 31.93 -24.74 -20.84
CA LYS A 187 31.02 -23.84 -21.58
C LYS A 187 29.51 -24.10 -21.41
N ASN A 188 28.89 -23.42 -20.45
CA ASN A 188 27.61 -22.76 -20.73
C ASN A 188 27.92 -21.29 -21.02
N GLN A 189 27.56 -20.82 -22.21
CA GLN A 189 27.91 -19.48 -22.68
C GLN A 189 27.29 -18.42 -21.75
N VAL A 190 28.16 -17.79 -20.98
CA VAL A 190 27.85 -16.59 -20.19
C VAL A 190 27.49 -15.47 -21.17
N LYS A 191 26.21 -15.12 -21.26
CA LYS A 191 25.80 -13.84 -21.83
C LYS A 191 25.70 -12.84 -20.67
N GLN A 192 26.63 -11.88 -20.64
CA GLN A 192 26.45 -10.68 -19.84
C GLN A 192 25.21 -9.96 -20.36
N ALA A 193 24.15 -9.95 -19.57
CA ALA A 193 22.99 -9.11 -19.83
C ALA A 193 23.30 -7.70 -19.32
N THR A 194 23.68 -6.82 -20.22
CA THR A 194 23.59 -5.37 -20.00
C THR A 194 22.11 -5.01 -19.90
N LEU A 195 21.75 -3.89 -19.28
CA LEU A 195 20.36 -3.40 -19.15
C LEU A 195 19.60 -3.19 -20.50
N LYS A 196 20.27 -3.48 -21.62
CA LYS A 196 19.72 -3.58 -22.99
C LYS A 196 19.11 -4.95 -23.31
N ASP A 197 19.38 -5.97 -22.49
CA ASP A 197 19.07 -7.38 -22.74
C ASP A 197 17.78 -7.85 -22.04
N LEU A 198 17.08 -6.95 -21.33
CA LEU A 198 15.68 -7.12 -20.98
C LEU A 198 14.84 -6.98 -22.26
N ILE A 199 14.78 -8.06 -23.04
CA ILE A 199 13.85 -8.17 -24.16
C ILE A 199 12.44 -8.09 -23.55
N ILE A 200 11.82 -6.93 -23.76
CA ILE A 200 10.38 -6.71 -23.68
C ILE A 200 9.74 -7.80 -24.54
N PRO A 201 8.89 -8.69 -24.00
CA PRO A 201 7.96 -9.42 -24.85
C PRO A 201 7.15 -8.34 -25.57
N SER A 202 7.33 -8.25 -26.88
CA SER A 202 6.57 -7.35 -27.72
C SER A 202 5.08 -7.61 -27.46
N ASP A 203 4.26 -6.56 -27.42
CA ASP A 203 2.79 -6.61 -27.26
C ASP A 203 2.05 -7.52 -28.28
N LYS A 204 2.77 -8.23 -29.16
CA LYS A 204 2.23 -9.17 -30.14
C LYS A 204 2.01 -10.59 -29.63
N ASP A 205 2.58 -10.97 -28.48
CA ASP A 205 2.44 -12.34 -27.94
C ASP A 205 1.26 -12.49 -26.95
N ALA A 206 0.45 -11.44 -26.79
CA ALA A 206 -0.78 -11.46 -25.97
C ALA A 206 -2.06 -11.72 -26.79
N LEU A 207 -1.91 -12.36 -27.95
CA LEU A 207 -3.00 -12.88 -28.77
C LEU A 207 -2.76 -14.36 -28.98
N ASP A 208 -3.00 -15.12 -27.93
CA ASP A 208 -3.80 -16.35 -27.96
C ASP A 208 -3.95 -16.84 -26.52
N TRP A 209 -5.14 -17.39 -26.23
CA TRP A 209 -5.66 -18.01 -24.99
C TRP A 209 -6.59 -17.13 -24.15
#